data_AF-A0A819QFI0-F1
#
_entry.id   AF-A0A819QFI0-F1
#
_cell.length_a   1.000
_cell.length_b   1.000
_cell.length_c   1.000
_cell.angle_alpha   90.00
_cell.angle_beta   90.00
_cell.angle_gamma   90.00
#
_symmetry.space_group_name_H-M   'P 1'
#
loop_
_entity.id
_entity.type
_entity.pdbx_description
1 polymer ?
#
loop_
_entity_poly.entity_id
_entity_poly.type
_entity_poly.pdbx_seq_one_letter_code
_entity_poly.pdbx_strand_id
1 'polypeptide(L)'
;MKNMSCSNSTNTDDNDYVNSKLDIKSYGTITFSQNYSNTASFIRIPCDACPIKTKELFIEQKYNKCPPLIISVMGSTKEGYMRSKLFQIFREALLKIAKTTDIWIVSAGMNSRVTRFFGEIARTNPDPSRPIYLVGVASWGCISDVEQLDVQGTNVIYTKLHSNIKGETPPEPNHTHFIFIDDETKHNHASAIKFRSQFERAIVGENFSLESMTNKSDSTPIVIIVIEGCADAIKKVYKSVVHDKIPVIFVEGTSGCCDLFAKCYRLYNGRKSKTELFDQTKDNSLSVENDEELKNKIREALQIVNHELAETSCTNAPDHEIDYFELIYECVTTRNKYLNFIDFKVHSLISDDINLAILQALIKVTSCEKNIEEKRKQLYLAYEWKQIDIIKNSIMKNERDWKLIDLNDLFEKALVENQVNFIQLFLDHDFSINDLFHNTNKLVDLYKNEFNDPLKSVYTEIIQPLIGNVSQLDEDDDLPKNSFTILSNNEIDINKELFLWSVLTGRQELALLFWTRGRNKICTAFIAILIYKSKTRTERNIKYEAWIDKFEHLAVQILERFYLTNPYKCKQAIVRAIPEYDNVTWLQLAVIAESKLFIAQQGVQDVLHDIWYGRIDRRVSHS
;
A
#
# COMPACT_ATOMS: atom_id res chain seq x y z
N MET A 1 -21.92 -29.82 -7.95
CA MET A 1 -21.28 -31.11 -8.30
C MET A 1 -20.34 -30.91 -9.49
N LYS A 2 -19.04 -30.81 -9.22
CA LYS A 2 -17.91 -31.36 -10.00
C LYS A 2 -16.64 -30.95 -9.26
N ASN A 3 -16.18 -31.85 -8.40
CA ASN A 3 -14.83 -31.83 -7.84
C ASN A 3 -13.88 -32.21 -8.98
N MET A 4 -12.91 -31.35 -9.30
CA MET A 4 -11.68 -31.76 -9.99
C MET A 4 -10.53 -31.50 -9.04
N SER A 5 -10.09 -32.60 -8.44
CA SER A 5 -8.83 -32.76 -7.73
C SER A 5 -7.67 -32.60 -8.73
N CYS A 6 -6.87 -31.54 -8.58
CA CYS A 6 -5.55 -31.48 -9.23
C CYS A 6 -4.58 -32.38 -8.46
N SER A 7 -4.23 -33.48 -9.10
CA SER A 7 -3.13 -34.37 -8.72
C SER A 7 -1.78 -33.72 -9.02
N ASN A 8 -0.89 -33.78 -8.04
CA ASN A 8 0.54 -33.51 -8.17
C ASN A 8 1.16 -34.45 -9.23
N SER A 9 1.72 -33.90 -10.30
CA SER A 9 2.61 -34.62 -11.22
C SER A 9 3.80 -33.72 -11.61
N THR A 10 4.94 -34.02 -10.98
CA THR A 10 6.33 -33.99 -11.52
C THR A 10 6.83 -32.75 -12.29
N ASN A 11 7.52 -31.86 -11.56
CA ASN A 11 8.34 -30.72 -12.00
C ASN A 11 9.73 -31.14 -12.57
N THR A 12 9.87 -32.25 -13.30
CA THR A 12 11.20 -32.70 -13.76
C THR A 12 11.61 -32.07 -15.09
N ASP A 13 10.68 -31.80 -16.00
CA ASP A 13 11.03 -31.45 -17.39
C ASP A 13 11.30 -29.94 -17.60
N ASP A 14 10.74 -29.07 -16.76
CA ASP A 14 10.98 -27.61 -16.82
C ASP A 14 12.33 -27.20 -16.17
N ASN A 15 12.84 -27.98 -15.22
CA ASN A 15 14.07 -27.68 -14.50
C ASN A 15 15.34 -27.87 -15.37
N ASP A 16 15.31 -28.83 -16.29
CA ASP A 16 16.45 -29.09 -17.20
C ASP A 16 16.61 -27.99 -18.27
N TYR A 17 15.51 -27.34 -18.68
CA TYR A 17 15.56 -26.21 -19.62
C TYR A 17 16.13 -24.94 -18.97
N VAL A 18 15.79 -24.71 -17.70
CA VAL A 18 16.22 -23.54 -16.91
C VAL A 18 17.69 -23.65 -16.47
N ASN A 19 18.18 -24.85 -16.13
CA ASN A 19 19.58 -25.11 -15.79
C ASN A 19 20.56 -24.75 -16.93
N SER A 20 20.13 -24.83 -18.19
CA SER A 20 20.98 -24.54 -19.36
C SER A 20 21.36 -23.07 -19.58
N LYS A 21 20.71 -22.12 -18.87
CA LYS A 21 20.82 -20.67 -19.16
C LYS A 21 21.55 -19.84 -18.11
N LEU A 22 21.75 -20.37 -16.90
CA LEU A 22 22.29 -19.67 -15.73
C LEU A 22 23.48 -20.39 -15.08
N ASP A 23 23.89 -21.54 -15.62
CA ASP A 23 24.96 -22.40 -15.11
C ASP A 23 24.86 -22.62 -13.59
N ILE A 24 23.68 -23.07 -13.15
CA ILE A 24 23.39 -23.31 -11.73
C ILE A 24 24.27 -24.47 -11.25
N LYS A 25 25.18 -24.18 -10.31
CA LYS A 25 26.12 -25.18 -9.76
C LYS A 25 25.44 -26.08 -8.73
N SER A 26 24.68 -25.48 -7.81
CA SER A 26 24.01 -26.15 -6.69
C SER A 26 22.67 -25.46 -6.42
N TYR A 27 21.63 -26.19 -6.02
CA TYR A 27 20.32 -25.64 -5.70
C TYR A 27 19.54 -26.58 -4.78
N GLY A 28 18.60 -26.03 -4.02
CA GLY A 28 17.77 -26.84 -3.13
C GLY A 28 17.03 -26.00 -2.09
N THR A 29 16.70 -26.64 -0.97
CA THR A 29 16.12 -25.97 0.21
C THR A 29 16.99 -26.18 1.44
N ILE A 30 16.95 -25.24 2.38
CA ILE A 30 17.68 -25.24 3.64
C ILE A 30 16.65 -25.25 4.77
N THR A 31 16.76 -26.19 5.69
CA THR A 31 16.08 -26.18 6.98
C THR A 31 17.13 -25.97 8.08
N PHE A 32 16.99 -24.91 8.87
CA PHE A 32 17.95 -24.60 9.94
C PHE A 32 17.64 -25.41 11.20
N SER A 33 18.66 -26.00 11.83
CA SER A 33 18.50 -26.68 13.12
C SER A 33 18.17 -25.67 14.26
N GLN A 34 17.60 -26.13 15.37
CA GLN A 34 17.29 -25.33 16.58
C GLN A 34 16.09 -24.35 16.49
N ASN A 35 14.87 -24.89 16.37
CA ASN A 35 13.59 -24.17 16.47
C ASN A 35 13.25 -23.18 15.34
N TYR A 36 13.99 -23.19 14.24
CA TYR A 36 13.57 -22.52 13.01
C TYR A 36 12.69 -23.47 12.20
N SER A 37 11.42 -23.13 12.02
CA SER A 37 10.45 -23.93 11.24
C SER A 37 10.48 -23.62 9.74
N ASN A 38 11.15 -22.54 9.35
CA ASN A 38 11.11 -22.05 7.97
C ASN A 38 12.13 -22.77 7.10
N THR A 39 11.66 -23.23 5.95
CA THR A 39 12.49 -23.75 4.86
C THR A 39 12.85 -22.59 3.93
N ALA A 40 14.15 -22.33 3.76
CA ALA A 40 14.63 -21.35 2.79
C ALA A 40 14.97 -22.04 1.47
N SER A 41 14.76 -21.41 0.32
CA SER A 41 15.26 -21.96 -0.95
C SER A 41 16.54 -21.28 -1.39
N PHE A 42 17.44 -22.00 -2.04
CA PHE A 42 18.70 -21.41 -2.50
C PHE A 42 19.09 -21.86 -3.89
N ILE A 43 19.87 -21.00 -4.57
CA ILE A 43 20.59 -21.29 -5.80
C ILE A 43 22.04 -20.81 -5.67
N ARG A 44 22.98 -21.54 -6.27
CA ARG A 44 24.37 -21.15 -6.44
C ARG A 44 24.66 -20.93 -7.91
N ILE A 45 25.08 -19.72 -8.25
CA ILE A 45 25.31 -19.26 -9.62
C ILE A 45 26.72 -18.64 -9.74
N PRO A 46 27.36 -18.67 -10.92
CA PRO A 46 28.65 -18.04 -11.13
C PRO A 46 28.56 -16.51 -11.07
N CYS A 47 29.68 -15.84 -10.80
CA CYS A 47 29.73 -14.39 -10.59
C CYS A 47 29.45 -13.54 -11.84
N ASP A 48 29.50 -14.13 -13.03
CA ASP A 48 29.18 -13.54 -14.32
C ASP A 48 27.76 -13.85 -14.81
N ALA A 49 26.96 -14.56 -14.01
CA ALA A 49 25.57 -14.89 -14.31
C ALA A 49 24.74 -13.63 -14.65
N CYS A 50 23.83 -13.77 -15.62
CA CYS A 50 23.01 -12.66 -16.11
C CYS A 50 21.93 -12.26 -15.07
N PRO A 51 21.96 -11.03 -14.51
CA PRO A 51 21.03 -10.62 -13.46
C PRO A 51 19.56 -10.54 -13.91
N ILE A 52 19.32 -10.26 -15.20
CA ILE A 52 17.96 -10.22 -15.78
C ILE A 52 17.38 -11.63 -15.81
N LYS A 53 18.14 -12.63 -16.27
CA LYS A 53 17.68 -14.02 -16.24
C LYS A 53 17.50 -14.52 -14.81
N THR A 54 18.36 -14.10 -13.87
CA THR A 54 18.17 -14.43 -12.45
C THR A 54 16.85 -13.85 -11.93
N LYS A 55 16.50 -12.62 -12.33
CA LYS A 55 15.21 -12.00 -11.99
C LYS A 55 14.06 -12.83 -12.56
N GLU A 56 14.07 -13.18 -13.84
CA GLU A 56 13.00 -13.96 -14.48
C GLU A 56 12.79 -15.33 -13.80
N LEU A 57 13.88 -16.07 -13.60
CA LEU A 57 13.85 -17.38 -12.94
C LEU A 57 13.37 -17.28 -11.48
N PHE A 58 13.97 -16.36 -10.73
CA PHE A 58 13.77 -16.31 -9.30
C PHE A 58 12.47 -15.60 -8.93
N ILE A 59 12.09 -14.52 -9.62
CA ILE A 59 10.92 -13.71 -9.30
C ILE A 59 9.68 -14.19 -10.06
N GLU A 60 9.76 -14.31 -11.38
CA GLU A 60 8.57 -14.50 -12.22
C GLU A 60 8.09 -15.94 -12.19
N GLN A 61 9.00 -16.92 -12.32
CA GLN A 61 8.62 -18.34 -12.34
C GLN A 61 8.21 -18.85 -10.96
N LYS A 62 8.85 -18.35 -9.88
CA LYS A 62 8.65 -18.88 -8.53
C LYS A 62 7.54 -18.17 -7.74
N TYR A 63 7.31 -16.89 -7.98
CA TYR A 63 6.36 -16.08 -7.21
C TYR A 63 5.22 -15.49 -8.03
N ASN A 64 5.11 -15.85 -9.32
CA ASN A 64 4.06 -15.44 -10.26
C ASN A 64 3.94 -13.92 -10.53
N LYS A 65 4.59 -13.04 -9.77
CA LYS A 65 4.55 -11.58 -9.93
C LYS A 65 5.73 -10.88 -9.26
N CYS A 66 6.22 -9.79 -9.87
CA CYS A 66 7.15 -8.86 -9.21
C CYS A 66 6.50 -8.18 -8.00
N PRO A 67 7.22 -8.01 -6.88
CA PRO A 67 6.68 -7.35 -5.70
C PRO A 67 6.38 -5.86 -5.98
N PRO A 68 5.38 -5.28 -5.32
CA PRO A 68 5.05 -3.85 -5.43
C PRO A 68 6.07 -2.91 -4.75
N LEU A 69 6.96 -3.44 -3.89
CA LEU A 69 8.02 -2.67 -3.25
C LEU A 69 9.22 -3.57 -2.89
N ILE A 70 10.43 -3.10 -3.19
CA ILE A 70 11.68 -3.71 -2.73
C ILE A 70 12.43 -2.76 -1.80
N ILE A 71 12.85 -3.28 -0.66
CA ILE A 71 13.71 -2.60 0.30
C ILE A 71 15.05 -3.31 0.31
N SER A 72 16.07 -2.69 -0.26
CA SER A 72 17.43 -3.21 -0.20
C SER A 72 18.13 -2.70 1.06
N VAL A 73 18.53 -3.59 1.95
CA VAL A 73 19.12 -3.23 3.24
C VAL A 73 20.64 -3.39 3.23
N MET A 74 21.34 -2.35 3.66
CA MET A 74 22.79 -2.32 3.81
C MET A 74 23.17 -2.00 5.25
N GLY A 75 24.26 -2.60 5.70
CA GLY A 75 24.79 -2.26 6.99
C GLY A 75 26.05 -3.02 7.37
N SER A 76 26.46 -2.85 8.62
CA SER A 76 27.67 -3.48 9.15
C SER A 76 27.60 -5.00 9.09
N THR A 77 28.73 -5.62 8.81
CA THR A 77 28.95 -7.06 8.96
C THR A 77 29.27 -7.46 10.40
N LYS A 78 29.43 -6.50 11.32
CA LYS A 78 29.66 -6.75 12.75
C LYS A 78 28.56 -7.62 13.36
N GLU A 79 28.93 -8.49 14.29
CA GLU A 79 27.99 -9.27 15.10
C GLU A 79 27.48 -8.45 16.29
N GLY A 80 26.32 -8.80 16.83
CA GLY A 80 25.70 -8.17 18.01
C GLY A 80 24.22 -7.88 17.81
N TYR A 81 23.62 -7.16 18.75
CA TYR A 81 22.22 -6.72 18.70
C TYR A 81 22.14 -5.22 18.43
N MET A 82 21.12 -4.82 17.67
CA MET A 82 20.79 -3.41 17.46
C MET A 82 20.10 -2.81 18.70
N ARG A 83 20.05 -1.48 18.78
CA ARG A 83 19.30 -0.78 19.83
C ARG A 83 17.81 -1.16 19.77
N SER A 84 17.23 -1.53 20.92
CA SER A 84 15.83 -2.01 21.01
C SER A 84 14.80 -1.01 20.49
N LYS A 85 14.99 0.30 20.73
CA LYS A 85 14.12 1.35 20.20
C LYS A 85 14.09 1.36 18.66
N LEU A 86 15.25 1.20 18.00
CA LEU A 86 15.34 1.17 16.55
C LEU A 86 14.59 -0.05 15.99
N PHE A 87 14.74 -1.20 16.65
CA PHE A 87 14.03 -2.42 16.29
C PHE A 87 12.52 -2.24 16.35
N GLN A 88 12.00 -1.69 17.44
CA GLN A 88 10.56 -1.54 17.60
C GLN A 88 9.94 -0.61 16.54
N ILE A 89 10.61 0.50 16.21
CA ILE A 89 10.10 1.45 15.22
C ILE A 89 10.11 0.83 13.81
N PHE A 90 11.20 0.18 13.40
CA PHE A 90 11.27 -0.51 12.10
C PHE A 90 10.31 -1.69 12.03
N ARG A 91 10.17 -2.46 13.11
CA ARG A 91 9.23 -3.58 13.19
C ARG A 91 7.81 -3.09 12.94
N GLU A 92 7.36 -2.07 13.67
CA GLU A 92 6.02 -1.51 13.48
C GLU A 92 5.83 -0.95 12.07
N ALA A 93 6.82 -0.21 11.55
CA ALA A 93 6.77 0.40 10.22
C ALA A 93 6.61 -0.65 9.11
N LEU A 94 7.48 -1.67 9.09
CA LEU A 94 7.47 -2.71 8.08
C LEU A 94 6.27 -3.65 8.21
N LEU A 95 5.87 -4.03 9.43
CA LEU A 95 4.67 -4.85 9.62
C LEU A 95 3.40 -4.10 9.21
N LYS A 96 3.36 -2.77 9.36
CA LYS A 96 2.24 -1.94 8.90
C LYS A 96 2.12 -1.95 7.37
N ILE A 97 3.24 -1.90 6.63
CA ILE A 97 3.23 -2.02 5.16
C ILE A 97 2.89 -3.47 4.75
N ALA A 98 3.46 -4.47 5.43
CA ALA A 98 3.31 -5.88 5.08
C ALA A 98 1.86 -6.39 5.19
N LYS A 99 1.03 -5.78 6.06
CA LYS A 99 -0.41 -6.08 6.14
C LYS A 99 -1.13 -5.85 4.82
N THR A 100 -0.74 -4.82 4.08
CA THR A 100 -1.48 -4.36 2.90
C THR A 100 -0.79 -4.72 1.60
N THR A 101 0.54 -4.79 1.61
CA THR A 101 1.40 -4.79 0.43
C THR A 101 2.50 -5.84 0.60
N ASP A 102 2.75 -6.66 -0.42
CA ASP A 102 3.83 -7.65 -0.39
C ASP A 102 5.19 -6.94 -0.46
N ILE A 103 6.03 -7.11 0.56
CA ILE A 103 7.34 -6.46 0.64
C ILE A 103 8.43 -7.50 0.44
N TRP A 104 9.40 -7.16 -0.40
CA TRP A 104 10.63 -7.91 -0.54
C TRP A 104 11.78 -7.13 0.06
N ILE A 105 12.57 -7.79 0.91
CA ILE A 105 13.77 -7.22 1.51
C ILE A 105 14.98 -7.96 0.95
N VAL A 106 15.83 -7.24 0.23
CA VAL A 106 17.08 -7.78 -0.32
C VAL A 106 18.22 -7.42 0.62
N SER A 107 19.00 -8.41 1.07
CA SER A 107 20.08 -8.24 2.04
C SER A 107 21.36 -8.98 1.60
N ALA A 108 22.40 -8.96 2.44
CA ALA A 108 23.60 -9.76 2.24
C ALA A 108 23.38 -11.26 2.54
N GLY A 109 22.26 -11.66 3.14
CA GLY A 109 21.91 -13.05 3.46
C GLY A 109 22.73 -13.71 4.58
N MET A 110 23.86 -13.13 4.97
CA MET A 110 24.71 -13.63 6.05
C MET A 110 24.17 -13.21 7.42
N ASN A 111 24.38 -14.02 8.46
CA ASN A 111 23.90 -13.81 9.83
C ASN A 111 24.62 -12.65 10.58
N SER A 112 24.73 -11.49 9.93
CA SER A 112 25.24 -10.25 10.51
C SER A 112 24.17 -9.54 11.34
N ARG A 113 24.59 -8.54 12.15
CA ARG A 113 23.69 -7.77 13.03
C ARG A 113 22.51 -7.15 12.29
N VAL A 114 22.74 -6.49 11.16
CA VAL A 114 21.67 -5.82 10.39
C VAL A 114 20.79 -6.82 9.65
N THR A 115 21.35 -7.90 9.11
CA THR A 115 20.56 -8.94 8.43
C THR A 115 19.65 -9.68 9.42
N ARG A 116 20.17 -10.02 10.60
CA ARG A 116 19.41 -10.64 11.70
C ARG A 116 18.27 -9.74 12.19
N PHE A 117 18.52 -8.43 12.29
CA PHE A 117 17.51 -7.44 12.66
C PHE A 117 16.27 -7.52 11.76
N PHE A 118 16.44 -7.56 10.44
CA PHE A 118 15.31 -7.72 9.50
C PHE A 118 14.73 -9.15 9.50
N GLY A 119 15.57 -10.16 9.73
CA GLY A 119 15.16 -11.55 9.95
C GLY A 119 14.17 -11.69 11.10
N GLU A 120 14.48 -11.10 12.25
CA GLU A 120 13.62 -11.09 13.43
C GLU A 120 12.30 -10.34 13.19
N ILE A 121 12.34 -9.21 12.47
CA ILE A 121 11.11 -8.48 12.11
C ILE A 121 10.18 -9.38 11.29
N ALA A 122 10.70 -10.01 10.23
CA ALA A 122 9.94 -10.91 9.37
C ALA A 122 9.35 -12.09 10.14
N ARG A 123 10.13 -12.68 11.07
CA ARG A 123 9.66 -13.77 11.95
C ARG A 123 8.49 -13.36 12.86
N THR A 124 8.41 -12.08 13.25
CA THR A 124 7.32 -11.59 14.11
C THR A 124 6.06 -11.17 13.34
N ASN A 125 6.02 -11.36 12.02
CA ASN A 125 4.84 -11.06 11.22
C ASN A 125 3.68 -12.00 11.62
N PRO A 126 2.54 -11.46 12.10
CA PRO A 126 1.40 -12.28 12.51
C PRO A 126 0.61 -12.87 11.34
N ASP A 127 0.78 -12.36 10.12
CA ASP A 127 0.01 -12.79 8.95
C ASP A 127 0.82 -13.77 8.07
N PRO A 128 0.56 -15.09 8.15
CA PRO A 128 1.25 -16.07 7.32
C PRO A 128 0.81 -16.02 5.84
N SER A 129 -0.33 -15.38 5.53
CA SER A 129 -0.81 -15.28 4.15
C SER A 129 -0.05 -14.24 3.32
N ARG A 130 0.64 -13.31 4.00
CA ARG A 130 1.46 -12.25 3.41
C ARG A 130 2.80 -12.16 4.13
N PRO A 131 3.70 -13.14 3.92
CA PRO A 131 5.01 -13.14 4.55
C PRO A 131 5.88 -12.01 3.99
N ILE A 132 6.82 -11.52 4.80
CA ILE A 132 7.88 -10.63 4.31
C ILE A 132 8.93 -11.51 3.65
N TYR A 133 9.13 -11.34 2.34
CA TYR A 133 10.11 -12.14 1.59
C TYR A 133 11.51 -11.56 1.80
N LEU A 134 12.37 -12.35 2.42
CA LEU A 134 13.77 -12.01 2.64
C LEU A 134 14.66 -12.74 1.64
N VAL A 135 15.35 -11.99 0.78
CA VAL A 135 16.24 -12.50 -0.28
C VAL A 135 17.68 -12.13 0.07
N GLY A 136 18.50 -13.12 0.38
CA GLY A 136 19.91 -12.94 0.71
C GLY A 136 20.80 -13.14 -0.50
N VAL A 137 21.62 -12.15 -0.86
CA VAL A 137 22.65 -12.30 -1.91
C VAL A 137 24.03 -12.32 -1.25
N ALA A 138 24.67 -13.50 -1.22
CA ALA A 138 25.91 -13.72 -0.49
C ALA A 138 26.99 -14.36 -1.37
N SER A 139 28.26 -14.08 -1.09
CA SER A 139 29.37 -14.78 -1.75
C SER A 139 29.49 -16.20 -1.18
N TRP A 140 29.54 -17.20 -2.04
CA TRP A 140 29.68 -18.60 -1.67
C TRP A 140 30.91 -18.83 -0.78
N GLY A 141 32.07 -18.29 -1.16
CA GLY A 141 33.32 -18.42 -0.39
C GLY A 141 33.36 -17.70 0.96
N CYS A 142 32.29 -17.00 1.36
CA CYS A 142 32.16 -16.39 2.69
C CYS A 142 31.12 -17.08 3.57
N ILE A 143 30.42 -18.11 3.05
CA ILE A 143 29.46 -18.89 3.82
C ILE A 143 30.20 -19.99 4.58
N SER A 144 29.83 -20.20 5.84
CA SER A 144 30.36 -21.31 6.63
C SER A 144 29.77 -22.64 6.16
N ASP A 145 30.55 -23.72 6.26
CA ASP A 145 30.09 -25.09 5.97
C ASP A 145 29.36 -25.25 4.63
N VAL A 146 29.88 -24.60 3.58
CA VAL A 146 29.36 -24.70 2.21
C VAL A 146 29.24 -26.14 1.70
N GLU A 147 30.02 -27.08 2.23
CA GLU A 147 29.93 -28.51 1.91
C GLU A 147 28.54 -29.11 2.20
N GLN A 148 27.82 -28.59 3.21
CA GLN A 148 26.45 -29.03 3.48
C GLN A 148 25.47 -28.57 2.39
N LEU A 149 25.78 -27.44 1.74
CA LEU A 149 24.93 -26.76 0.76
C LEU A 149 25.24 -27.17 -0.69
N ASP A 150 26.31 -27.92 -0.92
CA ASP A 150 26.71 -28.36 -2.27
C ASP A 150 25.90 -29.59 -2.72
N VAL A 151 24.61 -29.36 -2.94
CA VAL A 151 23.64 -30.38 -3.34
C VAL A 151 22.82 -29.95 -4.56
N GLN A 152 22.14 -30.91 -5.19
CA GLN A 152 21.22 -30.67 -6.30
C GLN A 152 19.83 -31.18 -5.95
N GLY A 153 18.88 -30.25 -5.81
CA GLY A 153 17.44 -30.52 -5.67
C GLY A 153 16.99 -31.11 -4.33
N THR A 154 17.86 -31.25 -3.33
CA THR A 154 17.52 -31.84 -2.03
C THR A 154 17.34 -30.80 -0.92
N ASN A 155 16.65 -31.21 0.15
CA ASN A 155 16.55 -30.41 1.38
C ASN A 155 17.75 -30.67 2.28
N VAL A 156 18.47 -29.61 2.63
CA VAL A 156 19.65 -29.63 3.51
C VAL A 156 19.26 -29.23 4.91
N ILE A 157 19.67 -30.01 5.91
CA ILE A 157 19.57 -29.60 7.32
C ILE A 157 20.86 -28.86 7.67
N TYR A 158 20.78 -27.54 7.76
CA TYR A 158 21.93 -26.70 8.06
C TYR A 158 22.09 -26.52 9.57
N THR A 159 23.23 -26.96 10.11
CA THR A 159 23.44 -27.12 11.56
C THR A 159 24.30 -26.02 12.19
N LYS A 160 25.18 -25.37 11.42
CA LYS A 160 26.19 -24.44 11.95
C LYS A 160 25.70 -22.99 11.96
N LEU A 161 25.05 -22.58 13.04
CA LEU A 161 24.50 -21.22 13.20
C LEU A 161 25.53 -20.16 13.64
N HIS A 162 26.76 -20.58 13.97
CA HIS A 162 27.86 -19.70 14.36
C HIS A 162 29.17 -20.14 13.68
N SER A 163 29.99 -19.17 13.28
CA SER A 163 31.32 -19.42 12.71
C SER A 163 32.39 -18.96 13.69
N ASN A 164 33.42 -19.77 13.86
CA ASN A 164 34.65 -19.37 14.57
C ASN A 164 35.77 -18.97 13.58
N ILE A 165 35.51 -19.06 12.28
CA ILE A 165 36.48 -18.77 11.22
C ILE A 165 36.29 -17.32 10.78
N LYS A 166 37.35 -16.51 10.89
CA LYS A 166 37.33 -15.11 10.42
C LYS A 166 37.07 -15.08 8.92
N GLY A 167 36.12 -14.24 8.50
CA GLY A 167 35.73 -14.11 7.08
C GLY A 167 34.70 -15.13 6.59
N GLU A 168 34.22 -16.02 7.47
CA GLU A 168 33.06 -16.87 7.18
C GLU A 168 31.92 -16.53 8.12
N THR A 169 30.70 -16.44 7.59
CA THR A 169 29.48 -16.26 8.39
C THR A 169 28.39 -17.17 7.85
N PRO A 170 27.63 -17.85 8.72
CA PRO A 170 26.53 -18.68 8.28
C PRO A 170 25.41 -17.86 7.63
N PRO A 171 24.56 -18.48 6.80
CA PRO A 171 23.35 -17.85 6.30
C PRO A 171 22.40 -17.49 7.45
N GLU A 172 21.62 -16.42 7.31
CA GLU A 172 20.68 -15.98 8.35
C GLU A 172 19.40 -16.86 8.35
N PRO A 173 19.02 -17.48 9.48
CA PRO A 173 17.97 -18.52 9.47
C PRO A 173 16.55 -18.07 9.12
N ASN A 174 16.21 -16.80 9.29
CA ASN A 174 14.87 -16.30 9.01
C ASN A 174 14.70 -15.89 7.53
N HIS A 175 15.77 -15.91 6.74
CA HIS A 175 15.67 -15.63 5.32
C HIS A 175 14.84 -16.68 4.60
N THR A 176 14.00 -16.21 3.67
CA THR A 176 13.18 -17.11 2.86
C THR A 176 13.97 -17.68 1.70
N HIS A 177 14.94 -16.93 1.18
CA HIS A 177 15.66 -17.31 -0.02
C HIS A 177 17.10 -16.82 -0.06
N PHE A 178 17.95 -17.55 -0.78
CA PHE A 178 19.35 -17.23 -0.99
C PHE A 178 19.78 -17.33 -2.46
N ILE A 179 20.61 -16.39 -2.87
CA ILE A 179 21.36 -16.41 -4.13
C ILE A 179 22.83 -16.38 -3.74
N PHE A 180 23.50 -17.53 -3.86
CA PHE A 180 24.92 -17.65 -3.60
C PHE A 180 25.71 -17.39 -4.88
N ILE A 181 26.62 -16.42 -4.80
CA ILE A 181 27.47 -16.01 -5.91
C ILE A 181 28.82 -16.68 -5.75
N ASP A 182 29.18 -17.52 -6.73
CA ASP A 182 30.44 -18.24 -6.74
C ASP A 182 31.43 -17.56 -7.68
N ASP A 183 32.50 -17.01 -7.11
CA ASP A 183 33.63 -16.44 -7.83
C ASP A 183 34.92 -17.27 -7.68
N GLU A 184 34.80 -18.48 -7.12
CA GLU A 184 35.90 -19.41 -6.86
C GLU A 184 36.96 -18.88 -5.87
N THR A 185 36.69 -17.76 -5.20
CA THR A 185 37.56 -17.19 -4.16
C THR A 185 37.00 -17.43 -2.76
N LYS A 186 37.87 -17.42 -1.74
CA LYS A 186 37.46 -17.48 -0.33
C LYS A 186 37.52 -16.11 0.32
N HIS A 187 36.57 -15.85 1.22
CA HIS A 187 36.49 -14.63 2.03
C HIS A 187 36.47 -13.32 1.23
N ASN A 188 35.87 -13.32 0.04
CA ASN A 188 35.71 -12.14 -0.80
C ASN A 188 34.24 -11.80 -1.03
N HIS A 189 33.82 -10.63 -0.55
CA HIS A 189 32.44 -10.15 -0.68
C HIS A 189 32.20 -9.34 -1.97
N ALA A 190 33.25 -8.96 -2.70
CA ALA A 190 33.15 -8.01 -3.81
C ALA A 190 32.21 -8.50 -4.92
N SER A 191 32.29 -9.79 -5.26
CA SER A 191 31.49 -10.39 -6.33
C SER A 191 29.99 -10.39 -6.01
N ALA A 192 29.60 -10.74 -4.78
CA ALA A 192 28.21 -10.66 -4.36
C ALA A 192 27.69 -9.22 -4.30
N ILE A 193 28.51 -8.26 -3.82
CA ILE A 193 28.13 -6.83 -3.81
C ILE A 193 27.91 -6.31 -5.24
N LYS A 194 28.81 -6.66 -6.17
CA LYS A 194 28.72 -6.29 -7.58
C LYS A 194 27.46 -6.88 -8.22
N PHE A 195 27.24 -8.20 -8.07
CA PHE A 195 26.07 -8.89 -8.60
C PHE A 195 24.78 -8.33 -8.02
N ARG A 196 24.69 -8.18 -6.68
CA ARG A 196 23.52 -7.63 -6.01
C ARG A 196 23.13 -6.25 -6.57
N SER A 197 24.11 -5.38 -6.83
CA SER A 197 23.83 -4.07 -7.44
C SER A 197 23.27 -4.19 -8.85
N GLN A 198 23.77 -5.13 -9.66
CA GLN A 198 23.24 -5.38 -11.01
C GLN A 198 21.86 -6.04 -10.99
N PHE A 199 21.60 -6.92 -10.01
CA PHE A 199 20.31 -7.56 -9.78
C PHE A 199 19.25 -6.54 -9.35
N GLU A 200 19.58 -5.67 -8.40
CA GLU A 200 18.73 -4.54 -7.99
C GLU A 200 18.37 -3.66 -9.20
N ARG A 201 19.36 -3.31 -10.03
CA ARG A 201 19.12 -2.57 -11.29
C ARG A 201 18.23 -3.32 -12.28
N ALA A 202 18.42 -4.63 -12.44
CA ALA A 202 17.59 -5.45 -13.33
C ALA A 202 16.12 -5.47 -12.89
N ILE A 203 15.86 -5.37 -11.59
CA ILE A 203 14.50 -5.30 -11.06
C ILE A 203 13.86 -3.93 -11.31
N VAL A 204 14.63 -2.85 -11.15
CA VAL A 204 14.16 -1.47 -11.45
C VAL A 204 13.81 -1.31 -12.92
N GLY A 205 14.59 -1.91 -13.82
CA GLY A 205 14.47 -1.72 -15.27
C GLY A 205 15.12 -0.41 -15.75
N GLU A 206 15.27 -0.25 -17.06
CA GLU A 206 16.02 0.89 -17.64
C GLU A 206 15.29 2.25 -17.54
N ASN A 207 13.97 2.24 -17.34
CA ASN A 207 13.13 3.44 -17.30
C ASN A 207 12.13 3.42 -16.12
N PHE A 208 12.62 3.44 -14.88
CA PHE A 208 11.74 3.65 -13.73
C PHE A 208 11.09 5.04 -13.80
N SER A 209 9.77 5.07 -14.05
CA SER A 209 8.95 6.26 -13.94
C SER A 209 7.80 5.98 -12.97
N LEU A 210 7.30 6.99 -12.25
CA LEU A 210 6.14 6.74 -11.39
C LEU A 210 4.87 6.40 -12.19
N GLU A 211 4.86 6.70 -13.50
CA GLU A 211 3.78 6.31 -14.42
C GLU A 211 3.84 4.81 -14.79
N SER A 212 5.03 4.20 -14.73
CA SER A 212 5.18 2.76 -14.94
C SER A 212 4.65 1.96 -13.73
N MET A 213 4.52 2.59 -12.56
CA MET A 213 3.80 2.03 -11.39
C MET A 213 2.28 2.00 -11.54
N THR A 214 1.69 2.97 -12.26
CA THR A 214 0.23 3.06 -12.45
C THR A 214 -0.26 2.14 -13.56
N ASN A 215 0.58 1.93 -14.59
CA ASN A 215 0.29 1.13 -15.76
C ASN A 215 1.00 -0.23 -15.73
N LYS A 216 0.67 -1.13 -14.77
CA LYS A 216 1.09 -2.56 -14.71
C LYS A 216 2.37 -2.90 -15.52
N SER A 217 3.46 -2.18 -15.28
CA SER A 217 4.72 -2.42 -15.99
C SER A 217 5.62 -3.32 -15.14
N ASP A 218 6.61 -3.95 -15.75
CA ASP A 218 7.56 -4.86 -15.08
C ASP A 218 8.56 -4.15 -14.14
N SER A 219 8.39 -2.84 -13.89
CA SER A 219 9.26 -2.04 -13.02
C SER A 219 8.73 -2.00 -11.58
N THR A 220 9.55 -2.44 -10.63
CA THR A 220 9.27 -2.40 -9.20
C THR A 220 10.04 -1.26 -8.55
N PRO A 221 9.44 -0.45 -7.66
CA PRO A 221 10.15 0.61 -6.97
C PRO A 221 11.12 -0.01 -5.96
N ILE A 222 12.34 0.51 -5.93
CA ILE A 222 13.35 0.09 -4.97
C ILE A 222 13.83 1.28 -4.15
N VAL A 223 14.03 1.04 -2.86
CA VAL A 223 14.71 1.95 -1.96
C VAL A 223 15.83 1.21 -1.25
N ILE A 224 16.95 1.89 -1.03
CA ILE A 224 18.06 1.35 -0.24
C ILE A 224 18.02 1.98 1.15
N ILE A 225 18.05 1.16 2.20
CA ILE A 225 18.16 1.62 3.59
C ILE A 225 19.53 1.24 4.15
N VAL A 226 20.25 2.23 4.69
CA VAL A 226 21.59 2.04 5.27
C VAL A 226 21.56 2.21 6.78
N ILE A 227 22.07 1.20 7.49
CA ILE A 227 22.16 1.14 8.95
C ILE A 227 23.59 0.74 9.35
N GLU A 228 24.30 1.55 10.13
CA GLU A 228 25.68 1.24 10.58
C GLU A 228 26.68 0.91 9.43
N GLY A 229 26.59 1.57 8.26
CA GLY A 229 27.35 1.16 7.08
C GLY A 229 28.87 1.40 7.15
N CYS A 230 29.64 0.57 6.44
CA CYS A 230 31.12 0.59 6.33
C CYS A 230 31.60 1.17 4.97
N ALA A 231 32.89 1.05 4.67
CA ALA A 231 33.50 1.56 3.43
C ALA A 231 32.87 0.95 2.16
N ASP A 232 32.55 -0.34 2.19
CA ASP A 232 31.88 -1.02 1.08
C ASP A 232 30.46 -0.46 0.84
N ALA A 233 29.79 0.02 1.89
CA ALA A 233 28.50 0.69 1.74
C ALA A 233 28.65 2.02 0.99
N ILE A 234 29.75 2.77 1.18
CA ILE A 234 30.01 4.01 0.42
C ILE A 234 30.15 3.71 -1.08
N LYS A 235 30.94 2.69 -1.44
CA LYS A 235 31.13 2.27 -2.85
C LYS A 235 29.79 1.87 -3.49
N LYS A 236 28.97 1.10 -2.77
CA LYS A 236 27.65 0.70 -3.25
C LYS A 236 26.66 1.86 -3.34
N VAL A 237 26.62 2.75 -2.35
CA VAL A 237 25.78 3.96 -2.39
C VAL A 237 26.14 4.80 -3.61
N TYR A 238 27.42 5.06 -3.85
CA TYR A 238 27.89 5.81 -5.01
C TYR A 238 27.33 5.23 -6.31
N LYS A 239 27.53 3.93 -6.52
CA LYS A 239 27.01 3.24 -7.70
C LYS A 239 25.50 3.36 -7.82
N SER A 240 24.79 3.11 -6.72
CA SER A 240 23.32 3.11 -6.68
C SER A 240 22.73 4.49 -6.98
N VAL A 241 23.34 5.55 -6.44
CA VAL A 241 22.86 6.93 -6.57
C VAL A 241 23.26 7.57 -7.90
N VAL A 242 24.52 7.41 -8.29
CA VAL A 242 25.11 8.09 -9.46
C VAL A 242 24.75 7.38 -10.75
N HIS A 243 24.90 6.05 -10.79
CA HIS A 243 24.68 5.26 -12.00
C HIS A 243 23.26 4.68 -12.07
N ASP A 244 22.82 4.01 -11.01
CA ASP A 244 21.58 3.22 -11.06
C ASP A 244 20.33 4.06 -10.71
N LYS A 245 20.51 5.31 -10.25
CA LYS A 245 19.44 6.26 -9.88
C LYS A 245 18.45 5.69 -8.87
N ILE A 246 18.96 4.98 -7.87
CA ILE A 246 18.16 4.40 -6.78
C ILE A 246 18.22 5.33 -5.54
N PRO A 247 17.08 5.69 -4.93
CA PRO A 247 17.08 6.47 -3.69
C PRO A 247 17.67 5.69 -2.52
N VAL A 248 18.45 6.40 -1.69
CA VAL A 248 19.08 5.88 -0.48
C VAL A 248 18.58 6.63 0.74
N ILE A 249 18.22 5.89 1.78
CA ILE A 249 17.82 6.38 3.10
C ILE A 249 18.90 6.01 4.10
N PHE A 250 19.50 7.01 4.74
CA PHE A 250 20.44 6.82 5.84
C PHE A 250 19.74 7.00 7.17
N VAL A 251 19.97 6.07 8.10
CA VAL A 251 19.54 6.23 9.49
C VAL A 251 20.65 6.95 10.27
N GLU A 252 20.49 8.26 10.47
CA GLU A 252 21.42 9.06 11.27
C GLU A 252 21.33 8.67 12.75
N GLY A 253 22.48 8.64 13.42
CA GLY A 253 22.63 8.23 14.82
C GLY A 253 22.99 6.75 14.99
N THR A 254 23.16 6.03 13.88
CA THR A 254 23.71 4.66 13.88
C THR A 254 25.22 4.61 13.63
N SER A 255 25.94 5.75 13.57
CA SER A 255 27.39 5.81 13.31
C SER A 255 27.81 5.32 11.90
N GLY A 256 29.12 5.29 11.64
CA GLY A 256 29.71 4.85 10.36
C GLY A 256 29.39 5.78 9.19
N CYS A 257 29.13 5.21 8.02
CA CYS A 257 28.87 6.00 6.81
C CYS A 257 27.57 6.84 6.90
N CYS A 258 26.57 6.43 7.70
CA CYS A 258 25.31 7.15 7.82
C CYS A 258 25.49 8.57 8.37
N ASP A 259 26.22 8.69 9.49
CA ASP A 259 26.47 9.98 10.14
C ASP A 259 27.41 10.85 9.30
N LEU A 260 28.35 10.23 8.58
CA LEU A 260 29.24 10.90 7.64
C LEU A 260 28.46 11.53 6.47
N PHE A 261 27.61 10.76 5.78
CA PHE A 261 26.77 11.27 4.70
C PHE A 261 25.84 12.37 5.21
N ALA A 262 25.25 12.21 6.40
CA ALA A 262 24.36 13.21 6.99
C ALA A 262 25.07 14.53 7.28
N LYS A 263 26.29 14.47 7.84
CA LYS A 263 27.14 15.65 8.08
C LYS A 263 27.50 16.35 6.76
N CYS A 264 27.95 15.60 5.75
CA CYS A 264 28.32 16.16 4.44
C CYS A 264 27.12 16.80 3.73
N TYR A 265 25.96 16.14 3.77
CA TYR A 265 24.71 16.65 3.20
C TYR A 265 24.26 17.96 3.86
N ARG A 266 24.33 18.06 5.20
CA ARG A 266 24.02 19.29 5.93
C ARG A 266 24.98 20.43 5.62
N LEU A 267 26.28 20.15 5.49
CA LEU A 267 27.27 21.15 5.11
C LEU A 267 26.97 21.73 3.72
N TYR A 268 26.60 20.89 2.75
CA TYR A 268 26.26 21.33 1.40
C TYR A 268 24.93 22.09 1.35
N ASN A 269 23.87 21.59 1.98
CA ASN A 269 22.56 22.27 1.95
C ASN A 269 22.52 23.55 2.79
N GLY A 270 23.28 23.61 3.90
CA GLY A 270 23.46 24.83 4.68
C GLY A 270 24.11 25.96 3.89
N ARG A 271 24.88 25.63 2.84
CA ARG A 271 25.36 26.61 1.86
C ARG A 271 24.26 27.06 0.91
N LYS A 272 23.50 26.15 0.27
CA LYS A 272 22.42 26.53 -0.65
C LYS A 272 21.45 27.53 -0.04
N SER A 273 21.03 27.29 1.20
CA SER A 273 20.14 28.20 1.93
C SER A 273 20.75 29.58 2.19
N LYS A 274 22.08 29.70 2.31
CA LYS A 274 22.78 31.00 2.43
C LYS A 274 22.98 31.66 1.07
N THR A 275 23.32 30.91 0.03
CA THR A 275 23.54 31.47 -1.33
C THR A 275 22.24 32.00 -1.95
N GLU A 276 21.09 31.33 -1.75
CA GLU A 276 19.78 31.80 -2.22
C GLU A 276 19.32 33.13 -1.59
N LEU A 277 19.88 33.53 -0.44
CA LEU A 277 19.64 34.83 0.19
C LEU A 277 20.52 35.97 -0.36
N PHE A 278 21.61 35.65 -1.07
CA PHE A 278 22.62 36.61 -1.56
C PHE A 278 22.69 36.71 -3.10
N ASP A 279 21.91 35.93 -3.85
CA ASP A 279 21.87 35.89 -5.32
C ASP A 279 21.18 37.11 -5.99
N GLN A 280 21.47 38.33 -5.53
CA GLN A 280 21.21 39.56 -6.29
C GLN A 280 22.48 40.26 -6.77
N THR A 281 23.68 39.80 -6.41
CA THR A 281 24.94 40.39 -6.89
C THR A 281 25.85 39.33 -7.50
N LYS A 282 26.00 39.40 -8.83
CA LYS A 282 26.91 38.56 -9.62
C LYS A 282 28.37 38.85 -9.27
N ASP A 283 28.97 38.03 -8.41
CA ASP A 283 30.43 37.91 -8.30
C ASP A 283 30.84 36.43 -8.31
N ASN A 284 31.34 35.96 -9.47
CA ASN A 284 31.76 34.58 -9.68
C ASN A 284 33.02 34.19 -8.87
N SER A 285 33.79 35.16 -8.38
CA SER A 285 35.06 34.94 -7.67
C SER A 285 34.87 34.37 -6.25
N LEU A 286 33.75 34.69 -5.59
CA LEU A 286 33.40 34.20 -4.24
C LEU A 286 32.89 32.75 -4.23
N SER A 287 32.52 32.20 -5.39
CA SER A 287 31.99 30.83 -5.48
C SER A 287 33.08 29.76 -5.31
N VAL A 288 34.30 30.05 -5.77
CA VAL A 288 35.44 29.12 -5.81
C VAL A 288 36.12 28.98 -4.44
N GLU A 289 36.31 30.07 -3.69
CA GLU A 289 36.88 30.03 -2.33
C GLU A 289 35.98 29.25 -1.36
N ASN A 290 34.66 29.39 -1.51
CA ASN A 290 33.67 28.70 -0.69
C ASN A 290 33.51 27.20 -1.05
N ASP A 291 33.88 26.79 -2.28
CA ASP A 291 33.93 25.37 -2.67
C ASP A 291 35.10 24.66 -2.02
N GLU A 292 36.29 25.25 -2.02
CA GLU A 292 37.47 24.66 -1.36
C GLU A 292 37.28 24.56 0.16
N GLU A 293 36.60 25.51 0.80
CA GLU A 293 36.24 25.41 2.22
C GLU A 293 35.32 24.21 2.50
N LEU A 294 34.31 23.97 1.65
CA LEU A 294 33.43 22.82 1.76
C LEU A 294 34.19 21.50 1.55
N LYS A 295 35.05 21.44 0.53
CA LYS A 295 35.89 20.26 0.27
C LYS A 295 36.78 19.97 1.48
N ASN A 296 37.39 20.99 2.08
CA ASN A 296 38.22 20.83 3.27
C ASN A 296 37.41 20.32 4.48
N LYS A 297 36.22 20.86 4.74
CA LYS A 297 35.33 20.39 5.82
C LYS A 297 34.86 18.94 5.63
N ILE A 298 34.60 18.53 4.39
CA ILE A 298 34.23 17.14 4.07
C ILE A 298 35.45 16.22 4.23
N ARG A 299 36.65 16.65 3.80
CA ARG A 299 37.91 15.92 4.02
C ARG A 299 38.22 15.74 5.50
N GLU A 300 38.03 16.78 6.32
CA GLU A 300 38.16 16.68 7.78
C GLU A 300 37.14 15.68 8.37
N ALA A 301 35.89 15.71 7.91
CA ALA A 301 34.87 14.77 8.34
C ALA A 301 35.23 13.31 7.99
N LEU A 302 35.87 13.09 6.84
CA LEU A 302 36.37 11.78 6.41
C LEU A 302 37.56 11.30 7.23
N GLN A 303 38.50 12.18 7.58
CA GLN A 303 39.67 11.81 8.40
C GLN A 303 39.26 11.24 9.76
N ILE A 304 38.21 11.80 10.37
CA ILE A 304 37.66 11.30 11.65
C ILE A 304 37.13 9.87 11.51
N VAL A 305 36.50 9.54 10.37
CA VAL A 305 35.81 8.26 10.14
C VAL A 305 36.75 7.20 9.52
N ASN A 306 37.81 7.61 8.82
CA ASN A 306 38.81 6.69 8.26
C ASN A 306 39.50 5.81 9.31
N HIS A 307 39.65 6.29 10.54
CA HIS A 307 40.16 5.48 11.65
C HIS A 307 39.19 4.35 12.06
N GLU A 308 37.89 4.51 11.83
CA GLU A 308 36.86 3.48 12.09
C GLU A 308 36.60 2.56 10.87
N LEU A 309 36.83 3.07 9.65
CA LEU A 309 36.59 2.35 8.39
C LEU A 309 37.72 1.36 8.04
N ALA A 310 38.98 1.70 8.35
CA ALA A 310 40.15 0.87 8.03
C ALA A 310 40.16 -0.49 8.75
N GLU A 311 39.48 -0.62 9.88
CA GLU A 311 39.37 -1.90 10.62
C GLU A 311 38.24 -2.81 10.12
N THR A 312 37.43 -2.39 9.14
CA THR A 312 36.14 -3.06 8.80
C THR A 312 35.89 -3.32 7.32
N SER A 313 36.85 -3.07 6.41
CA SER A 313 36.68 -3.41 5.00
C SER A 313 36.64 -4.93 4.80
N CYS A 314 35.65 -5.41 4.03
CA CYS A 314 35.41 -6.84 3.81
C CYS A 314 36.00 -7.34 2.49
N THR A 315 36.90 -6.56 1.86
CA THR A 315 37.51 -6.86 0.57
C THR A 315 39.04 -6.92 0.70
N ASN A 316 39.66 -7.96 0.12
CA ASN A 316 41.10 -8.21 0.20
C ASN A 316 41.93 -7.42 -0.83
N ALA A 317 41.33 -6.43 -1.50
CA ALA A 317 42.04 -5.60 -2.48
C ALA A 317 42.79 -4.47 -1.77
N PRO A 318 44.00 -4.08 -2.23
CA PRO A 318 44.65 -2.89 -1.73
C PRO A 318 43.80 -1.66 -2.11
N ASP A 319 43.04 -1.13 -1.15
CA ASP A 319 42.20 0.07 -1.25
C ASP A 319 43.00 1.37 -1.52
N HIS A 320 44.28 1.28 -1.90
CA HIS A 320 45.20 2.40 -2.06
C HIS A 320 44.87 3.37 -3.21
N GLU A 321 43.80 3.14 -3.97
CA GLU A 321 43.44 3.94 -5.17
C GLU A 321 42.02 4.55 -5.12
N ILE A 322 41.22 4.28 -4.07
CA ILE A 322 39.83 4.75 -4.02
C ILE A 322 39.72 5.99 -3.14
N ASP A 323 39.45 7.13 -3.79
CA ASP A 323 39.17 8.37 -3.07
C ASP A 323 37.70 8.42 -2.61
N TYR A 324 37.45 7.98 -1.38
CA TYR A 324 36.12 8.06 -0.75
C TYR A 324 35.57 9.50 -0.68
N PHE A 325 36.44 10.51 -0.69
CA PHE A 325 36.02 11.91 -0.73
C PHE A 325 35.27 12.22 -2.01
N GLU A 326 35.84 11.87 -3.18
CA GLU A 326 35.22 12.14 -4.48
C GLU A 326 33.87 11.43 -4.60
N LEU A 327 33.78 10.17 -4.15
CA LEU A 327 32.52 9.42 -4.19
C LEU A 327 31.41 10.12 -3.39
N ILE A 328 31.71 10.56 -2.16
CA ILE A 328 30.73 11.23 -1.30
C ILE A 328 30.41 12.62 -1.83
N TYR A 329 31.43 13.37 -2.26
CA TYR A 329 31.27 14.71 -2.79
C TYR A 329 30.37 14.71 -4.03
N GLU A 330 30.59 13.80 -4.98
CA GLU A 330 29.74 13.68 -6.18
C GLU A 330 28.29 13.32 -5.81
N CYS A 331 28.08 12.38 -4.87
CA CYS A 331 26.74 12.02 -4.40
C CYS A 331 25.99 13.23 -3.81
N VAL A 332 26.65 14.00 -2.95
CA VAL A 332 26.03 15.12 -2.22
C VAL A 332 25.80 16.32 -3.13
N THR A 333 26.70 16.59 -4.07
CA THR A 333 26.65 17.76 -4.96
C THR A 333 25.76 17.53 -6.18
N THR A 334 25.96 16.42 -6.89
CA THR A 334 25.35 16.15 -8.20
C THR A 334 24.03 15.40 -8.05
N ARG A 335 23.89 14.56 -7.02
CA ARG A 335 22.75 13.62 -6.86
C ARG A 335 22.05 13.76 -5.51
N ASN A 336 22.09 14.96 -4.93
CA ASN A 336 21.45 15.30 -3.65
C ASN A 336 19.99 14.80 -3.51
N LYS A 337 19.22 14.81 -4.62
CA LYS A 337 17.81 14.38 -4.61
C LYS A 337 17.59 12.90 -4.26
N TYR A 338 18.59 12.05 -4.45
CA TYR A 338 18.52 10.62 -4.14
C TYR A 338 18.88 10.31 -2.68
N LEU A 339 19.46 11.28 -1.96
CA LEU A 339 19.88 11.12 -0.57
C LEU A 339 18.75 11.57 0.37
N ASN A 340 18.40 10.69 1.29
CA ASN A 340 17.35 10.90 2.30
C ASN A 340 17.88 10.47 3.68
N PHE A 341 17.41 11.11 4.73
CA PHE A 341 17.95 10.94 6.09
C PHE A 341 16.81 10.81 7.10
N ILE A 342 16.91 9.83 8.00
CA ILE A 342 16.03 9.66 9.16
C ILE A 342 16.89 9.86 10.41
N ASP A 343 16.55 10.85 11.23
CA ASP A 343 17.28 11.10 12.47
C ASP A 343 16.74 10.23 13.63
N PHE A 344 17.50 9.19 13.98
CA PHE A 344 17.15 8.30 15.09
C PHE A 344 17.41 8.92 16.48
N LYS A 345 18.15 10.02 16.58
CA LYS A 345 18.37 10.72 17.88
C LYS A 345 17.12 11.45 18.34
N VAL A 346 16.19 11.74 17.43
CA VAL A 346 14.92 12.40 17.76
C VAL A 346 14.06 11.49 18.62
N HIS A 347 13.68 11.98 19.81
CA HIS A 347 12.93 11.15 20.76
C HIS A 347 11.52 10.81 20.28
N SER A 348 10.92 11.67 19.44
CA SER A 348 9.58 11.53 18.87
C SER A 348 9.48 10.68 17.60
N LEU A 349 10.57 10.04 17.14
CA LEU A 349 10.53 9.21 15.95
C LEU A 349 9.54 8.04 16.15
N ILE A 350 8.55 7.94 15.25
CA ILE A 350 7.53 6.89 15.22
C ILE A 350 7.62 6.07 13.93
N SER A 351 6.90 4.94 13.88
CA SER A 351 6.90 4.03 12.73
C SER A 351 6.38 4.68 11.43
N ASP A 352 5.44 5.62 11.54
CA ASP A 352 4.93 6.39 10.39
C ASP A 352 6.02 7.23 9.71
N ASP A 353 7.01 7.72 10.46
CA ASP A 353 8.12 8.52 9.90
C ASP A 353 9.01 7.68 8.98
N ILE A 354 9.19 6.39 9.28
CA ILE A 354 9.95 5.47 8.42
C ILE A 354 9.19 5.24 7.11
N ASN A 355 7.89 4.95 7.20
CA ASN A 355 7.08 4.70 6.01
C ASN A 355 6.97 5.96 5.14
N LEU A 356 6.85 7.13 5.77
CA LEU A 356 6.88 8.42 5.09
C LEU A 356 8.25 8.66 4.42
N ALA A 357 9.35 8.36 5.09
CA ALA A 357 10.68 8.50 4.51
C ALA A 357 10.89 7.59 3.29
N ILE A 358 10.36 6.36 3.32
CA ILE A 358 10.36 5.45 2.17
C ILE A 358 9.58 6.05 0.99
N LEU A 359 8.38 6.55 1.25
CA LEU A 359 7.56 7.21 0.22
C LEU A 359 8.25 8.46 -0.34
N GLN A 360 8.71 9.36 0.52
CA GLN A 360 9.39 10.58 0.13
C GLN A 360 10.65 10.29 -0.70
N ALA A 361 11.43 9.28 -0.31
CA ALA A 361 12.62 8.90 -1.05
C ALA A 361 12.31 8.46 -2.49
N LEU A 362 11.24 7.69 -2.69
CA LEU A 362 10.79 7.27 -4.02
C LEU A 362 10.26 8.45 -4.85
N ILE A 363 9.43 9.31 -4.26
CA ILE A 363 8.85 10.44 -4.98
C ILE A 363 9.93 11.48 -5.34
N LYS A 364 10.80 11.87 -4.39
CA LYS A 364 11.82 12.91 -4.57
C LYS A 364 12.73 12.65 -5.77
N VAL A 365 12.93 11.36 -6.10
CA VAL A 365 13.69 10.93 -7.27
C VAL A 365 12.95 11.15 -8.59
N THR A 366 11.65 10.91 -8.60
CA THR A 366 10.76 10.99 -9.78
C THR A 366 10.26 12.40 -10.09
N SER A 367 10.28 13.31 -9.14
CA SER A 367 9.79 14.68 -9.31
C SER A 367 10.80 15.56 -10.06
N CYS A 368 10.35 16.20 -11.14
CA CYS A 368 11.10 17.24 -11.87
C CYS A 368 10.46 18.64 -11.75
N GLU A 369 9.24 18.76 -11.19
CA GLU A 369 8.47 20.01 -11.18
C GLU A 369 7.74 20.27 -9.84
N LYS A 370 7.19 21.49 -9.69
CA LYS A 370 6.66 22.12 -8.47
C LYS A 370 5.72 21.24 -7.61
N ASN A 371 5.78 21.50 -6.30
CA ASN A 371 5.09 20.92 -5.12
C ASN A 371 3.74 20.14 -5.29
N ILE A 372 2.90 20.43 -6.29
CA ILE A 372 1.53 19.85 -6.39
C ILE A 372 1.54 18.49 -7.09
N GLU A 373 2.25 18.36 -8.22
CA GLU A 373 2.34 17.08 -8.93
C GLU A 373 3.11 16.04 -8.11
N GLU A 374 4.14 16.50 -7.40
CA GLU A 374 4.85 15.72 -6.39
C GLU A 374 3.91 15.18 -5.31
N LYS A 375 3.03 16.03 -4.76
CA LYS A 375 2.03 15.60 -3.76
C LYS A 375 0.99 14.64 -4.32
N ARG A 376 0.53 14.83 -5.57
CA ARG A 376 -0.37 13.88 -6.25
C ARG A 376 0.28 12.50 -6.38
N LYS A 377 1.56 12.47 -6.75
CA LYS A 377 2.38 11.26 -6.86
C LYS A 377 2.58 10.57 -5.49
N GLN A 378 2.84 11.34 -4.42
CA GLN A 378 2.90 10.82 -3.04
C GLN A 378 1.57 10.19 -2.61
N LEU A 379 0.47 10.88 -2.89
CA LEU A 379 -0.86 10.41 -2.57
C LEU A 379 -1.17 9.08 -3.27
N TYR A 380 -0.89 8.99 -4.58
CA TYR A 380 -1.13 7.77 -5.34
C TYR A 380 -0.34 6.58 -4.78
N LEU A 381 0.96 6.76 -4.53
CA LEU A 381 1.79 5.69 -3.99
C LEU A 381 1.35 5.27 -2.58
N ALA A 382 1.03 6.24 -1.72
CA ALA A 382 0.54 5.95 -0.38
C ALA A 382 -0.85 5.26 -0.40
N TYR A 383 -1.68 5.57 -1.39
CA TYR A 383 -2.95 4.89 -1.66
C TYR A 383 -2.72 3.44 -2.09
N GLU A 384 -1.81 3.17 -3.04
CA GLU A 384 -1.47 1.80 -3.45
C GLU A 384 -1.02 0.94 -2.26
N TRP A 385 -0.25 1.54 -1.35
CA TRP A 385 0.24 0.86 -0.16
C TRP A 385 -0.78 0.81 0.98
N LYS A 386 -1.97 1.37 0.75
CA LYS A 386 -3.09 1.47 1.68
C LYS A 386 -2.67 2.09 3.03
N GLN A 387 -1.75 3.06 2.99
CA GLN A 387 -1.22 3.75 4.16
C GLN A 387 -2.04 5.01 4.47
N ILE A 388 -3.27 4.82 4.97
CA ILE A 388 -4.20 5.93 5.22
C ILE A 388 -3.66 6.93 6.26
N ASP A 389 -3.01 6.44 7.31
CA ASP A 389 -2.51 7.30 8.39
C ASP A 389 -1.42 8.25 7.88
N ILE A 390 -0.57 7.77 6.97
CA ILE A 390 0.47 8.62 6.36
C ILE A 390 -0.17 9.70 5.52
N ILE A 391 -1.16 9.34 4.69
CA ILE A 391 -1.90 10.29 3.88
C ILE A 391 -2.51 11.37 4.78
N LYS A 392 -3.20 10.98 5.84
CA LYS A 392 -3.86 11.89 6.77
C LYS A 392 -2.89 12.78 7.55
N ASN A 393 -1.83 12.19 8.12
CA ASN A 393 -0.96 12.87 9.09
C ASN A 393 0.14 13.72 8.42
N SER A 394 0.54 13.36 7.20
CA SER A 394 1.69 13.99 6.54
C SER A 394 1.35 14.65 5.20
N ILE A 395 0.63 13.96 4.30
CA ILE A 395 0.36 14.45 2.95
C ILE A 395 -0.78 15.49 2.97
N MET A 396 -1.85 15.21 3.71
CA MET A 396 -3.07 16.02 3.76
C MET A 396 -3.14 17.02 4.92
N LYS A 397 -2.01 17.28 5.60
CA LYS A 397 -1.98 18.20 6.76
C LYS A 397 -2.35 19.64 6.40
N ASN A 398 -2.10 20.08 5.16
CA ASN A 398 -2.41 21.41 4.67
C ASN A 398 -3.63 21.39 3.73
N GLU A 399 -4.79 21.85 4.21
CA GLU A 399 -6.05 21.87 3.45
C GLU A 399 -5.98 22.64 2.13
N ARG A 400 -5.12 23.66 2.03
CA ARG A 400 -4.97 24.50 0.83
C ARG A 400 -4.32 23.77 -0.35
N ASP A 401 -3.37 22.90 -0.06
CA ASP A 401 -2.62 22.18 -1.10
C ASP A 401 -3.47 21.04 -1.68
N TRP A 402 -4.32 20.44 -0.85
CA TRP A 402 -5.20 19.33 -1.21
C TRP A 402 -6.23 19.71 -2.28
N LYS A 403 -6.85 20.89 -2.17
CA LYS A 403 -7.87 21.36 -3.11
C LYS A 403 -7.35 21.60 -4.53
N LEU A 404 -6.02 21.68 -4.69
CA LEU A 404 -5.36 21.88 -5.99
C LEU A 404 -5.01 20.55 -6.68
N ILE A 405 -5.11 19.42 -5.98
CA ILE A 405 -4.81 18.10 -6.52
C ILE A 405 -6.08 17.54 -7.16
N ASP A 406 -5.98 17.06 -8.40
CA ASP A 406 -7.07 16.30 -9.02
C ASP A 406 -7.10 14.88 -8.44
N LEU A 407 -8.21 14.58 -7.76
CA LEU A 407 -8.44 13.34 -7.02
C LEU A 407 -9.43 12.41 -7.71
N ASN A 408 -9.97 12.82 -8.85
CA ASN A 408 -11.05 12.12 -9.53
C ASN A 408 -10.66 10.66 -9.81
N ASP A 409 -9.47 10.44 -10.38
CA ASP A 409 -8.96 9.11 -10.70
C ASP A 409 -8.75 8.23 -9.45
N LEU A 410 -8.23 8.81 -8.35
CA LEU A 410 -8.04 8.08 -7.10
C LEU A 410 -9.36 7.74 -6.43
N PHE A 411 -10.34 8.64 -6.48
CA PHE A 411 -11.66 8.40 -5.90
C PHE A 411 -12.39 7.30 -6.67
N GLU A 412 -12.35 7.32 -8.00
CA GLU A 412 -12.89 6.27 -8.85
C GLU A 412 -12.21 4.92 -8.58
N LYS A 413 -10.88 4.90 -8.48
CA LYS A 413 -10.13 3.70 -8.11
C LYS A 413 -10.54 3.17 -6.72
N ALA A 414 -10.67 4.06 -5.73
CA ALA A 414 -11.10 3.72 -4.37
C ALA A 414 -12.52 3.15 -4.33
N LEU A 415 -13.43 3.68 -5.15
CA LEU A 415 -14.78 3.14 -5.34
C LEU A 415 -14.72 1.71 -5.84
N VAL A 416 -13.99 1.45 -6.93
CA VAL A 416 -13.88 0.13 -7.56
C VAL A 416 -13.18 -0.88 -6.63
N GLU A 417 -12.17 -0.47 -5.88
CA GLU A 417 -11.42 -1.34 -4.95
C GLU A 417 -12.06 -1.48 -3.56
N ASN A 418 -13.26 -0.91 -3.35
CA ASN A 418 -14.01 -0.95 -2.09
C ASN A 418 -13.20 -0.41 -0.89
N GLN A 419 -12.44 0.67 -1.10
CA GLN A 419 -11.58 1.27 -0.08
C GLN A 419 -12.32 2.34 0.74
N VAL A 420 -13.26 1.91 1.60
CA VAL A 420 -14.18 2.78 2.35
C VAL A 420 -13.47 3.86 3.16
N ASN A 421 -12.38 3.52 3.85
CA ASN A 421 -11.64 4.47 4.69
C ASN A 421 -11.02 5.61 3.86
N PHE A 422 -10.53 5.32 2.66
CA PHE A 422 -9.97 6.33 1.75
C PHE A 422 -11.06 7.23 1.18
N ILE A 423 -12.20 6.64 0.79
CA ILE A 423 -13.37 7.40 0.32
C ILE A 423 -13.84 8.34 1.43
N GLN A 424 -13.98 7.85 2.66
CA GLN A 424 -14.33 8.69 3.80
C GLN A 424 -13.32 9.82 4.01
N LEU A 425 -12.01 9.53 3.96
CA LEU A 425 -10.97 10.53 4.09
C LEU A 425 -11.10 11.64 3.03
N PHE A 426 -11.34 11.27 1.76
CA PHE A 426 -11.51 12.24 0.68
C PHE A 426 -12.76 13.10 0.89
N LEU A 427 -13.88 12.49 1.30
CA LEU A 427 -15.13 13.20 1.58
C LEU A 427 -15.04 14.13 2.80
N ASP A 428 -14.26 13.76 3.81
CA ASP A 428 -14.04 14.59 5.00
C ASP A 428 -13.17 15.84 4.69
N HIS A 429 -12.47 15.86 3.55
CA HIS A 429 -11.64 16.99 3.08
C HIS A 429 -12.28 17.73 1.88
N ASP A 430 -13.60 17.94 1.92
CA ASP A 430 -14.38 18.70 0.94
C ASP A 430 -14.36 18.17 -0.51
N PHE A 431 -14.09 16.88 -0.74
CA PHE A 431 -14.22 16.32 -2.09
C PHE A 431 -15.68 16.34 -2.56
N SER A 432 -15.97 17.09 -3.63
CA SER A 432 -17.31 17.18 -4.21
C SER A 432 -17.59 15.98 -5.12
N ILE A 433 -18.37 15.03 -4.62
CA ILE A 433 -18.91 13.92 -5.42
C ILE A 433 -19.72 14.45 -6.62
N ASN A 434 -20.40 15.58 -6.42
CA ASN A 434 -21.25 16.18 -7.44
C ASN A 434 -20.44 16.68 -8.64
N ASP A 435 -19.25 17.22 -8.40
CA ASP A 435 -18.37 17.71 -9.46
C ASP A 435 -17.83 16.54 -10.29
N LEU A 436 -17.46 15.43 -9.62
CA LEU A 436 -16.96 14.21 -10.27
C LEU A 436 -18.01 13.57 -11.19
N PHE A 437 -19.23 13.40 -10.70
CA PHE A 437 -20.32 12.71 -11.41
C PHE A 437 -21.29 13.66 -12.13
N HIS A 438 -20.93 14.93 -12.28
CA HIS A 438 -21.71 15.89 -13.07
C HIS A 438 -21.94 15.38 -14.51
N ASN A 439 -20.97 14.65 -15.06
CA ASN A 439 -21.16 13.89 -16.29
C ASN A 439 -21.65 12.47 -15.96
N THR A 440 -22.92 12.20 -16.22
CA THR A 440 -23.59 10.92 -15.95
C THR A 440 -22.92 9.72 -16.63
N ASN A 441 -22.08 9.93 -17.65
CA ASN A 441 -21.30 8.89 -18.31
C ASN A 441 -20.42 8.10 -17.33
N LYS A 442 -19.75 8.76 -16.37
CA LYS A 442 -18.90 8.08 -15.39
C LYS A 442 -19.68 7.14 -14.48
N LEU A 443 -20.89 7.55 -14.08
CA LEU A 443 -21.79 6.71 -13.29
C LEU A 443 -22.26 5.50 -14.10
N VAL A 444 -22.58 5.70 -15.39
CA VAL A 444 -22.94 4.61 -16.30
C VAL A 444 -21.78 3.62 -16.46
N ASP A 445 -20.55 4.09 -16.61
CA ASP A 445 -19.37 3.24 -16.75
C ASP A 445 -19.09 2.43 -15.46
N LEU A 446 -19.32 3.03 -14.28
CA LEU A 446 -19.23 2.32 -12.99
C LEU A 446 -20.23 1.15 -12.90
N TYR A 447 -21.46 1.33 -13.39
CA TYR A 447 -22.47 0.25 -13.42
C TYR A 447 -22.16 -0.79 -14.49
N LYS A 448 -21.72 -0.37 -15.69
CA LYS A 448 -21.34 -1.30 -16.77
C LYS A 448 -20.22 -2.25 -16.36
N ASN A 449 -19.23 -1.76 -15.61
CA ASN A 449 -18.10 -2.58 -15.16
C ASN A 449 -18.52 -3.78 -14.29
N GLU A 450 -19.66 -3.69 -13.58
CA GLU A 450 -20.13 -4.72 -12.66
C GLU A 450 -21.33 -5.52 -13.21
N PHE A 451 -22.20 -4.88 -14.00
CA PHE A 451 -23.47 -5.46 -14.44
C PHE A 451 -23.61 -5.65 -15.95
N ASN A 452 -22.63 -5.24 -16.77
CA ASN A 452 -22.64 -5.25 -18.25
C ASN A 452 -23.82 -4.52 -18.93
N ASP A 453 -24.80 -4.03 -18.17
CA ASP A 453 -26.02 -3.39 -18.65
C ASP A 453 -26.13 -1.91 -18.23
N PRO A 454 -26.88 -1.08 -19.00
CA PRO A 454 -27.10 0.31 -18.65
C PRO A 454 -27.89 0.43 -17.34
N LEU A 455 -27.61 1.50 -16.58
CA LEU A 455 -28.25 1.86 -15.29
C LEU A 455 -29.79 1.73 -15.30
N LYS A 456 -30.41 1.97 -16.46
CA LYS A 456 -31.86 1.79 -16.71
C LYS A 456 -32.33 0.35 -16.49
N SER A 457 -31.58 -0.64 -16.96
CA SER A 457 -31.92 -2.08 -16.85
C SER A 457 -31.97 -2.51 -15.39
N VAL A 458 -30.96 -2.10 -14.61
CA VAL A 458 -30.83 -2.46 -13.19
C VAL A 458 -32.03 -1.99 -12.36
N TYR A 459 -32.52 -0.78 -12.60
CA TYR A 459 -33.71 -0.28 -11.91
C TYR A 459 -34.98 -1.04 -12.32
N THR A 460 -35.20 -1.25 -13.62
CA THR A 460 -36.42 -1.90 -14.14
C THR A 460 -36.44 -3.41 -13.87
N GLU A 461 -35.29 -4.07 -13.82
CA GLU A 461 -35.17 -5.53 -13.66
C GLU A 461 -35.03 -5.96 -12.21
N ILE A 462 -34.41 -5.13 -11.36
CA ILE A 462 -34.11 -5.51 -9.97
C ILE A 462 -34.97 -4.72 -8.98
N ILE A 463 -34.99 -3.39 -9.07
CA ILE A 463 -35.62 -2.56 -8.04
C ILE A 463 -37.15 -2.52 -8.22
N GLN A 464 -37.63 -2.29 -9.43
CA GLN A 464 -39.06 -2.16 -9.73
C GLN A 464 -39.87 -3.43 -9.38
N PRO A 465 -39.40 -4.66 -9.69
CA PRO A 465 -40.10 -5.87 -9.29
C PRO A 465 -40.13 -6.10 -7.77
N LEU A 466 -39.13 -5.59 -7.03
CA LEU A 466 -39.05 -5.72 -5.58
C LEU A 466 -39.99 -4.75 -4.85
N ILE A 467 -40.21 -3.57 -5.41
CA ILE A 467 -41.19 -2.60 -4.90
C ILE A 467 -42.61 -3.04 -5.28
N GLY A 468 -42.75 -3.81 -6.35
CA GLY A 468 -44.03 -4.27 -6.89
C GLY A 468 -44.70 -3.19 -7.73
N ASN A 469 -45.64 -3.59 -8.61
CA ASN A 469 -46.52 -2.68 -9.35
C ASN A 469 -47.50 -1.98 -8.39
N VAL A 470 -47.01 -1.18 -7.45
CA VAL A 470 -47.85 -0.40 -6.52
C VAL A 470 -48.65 0.67 -7.29
N SER A 471 -48.26 0.97 -8.53
CA SER A 471 -48.93 1.91 -9.44
C SER A 471 -50.23 1.39 -10.08
N GLN A 472 -50.71 0.18 -9.77
CA GLN A 472 -51.95 -0.38 -10.37
C GLN A 472 -53.22 -0.19 -9.51
N LEU A 473 -53.25 0.77 -8.59
CA LEU A 473 -54.46 1.04 -7.78
C LEU A 473 -55.18 2.36 -8.09
N ASP A 474 -54.68 3.17 -9.01
CA ASP A 474 -55.40 4.36 -9.51
C ASP A 474 -55.73 4.15 -11.00
N GLU A 475 -56.86 3.48 -11.28
CA GLU A 475 -57.53 3.55 -12.58
C GLU A 475 -58.20 4.92 -12.71
N ASP A 476 -57.43 5.94 -13.13
CA ASP A 476 -57.96 7.09 -13.85
C ASP A 476 -57.01 7.40 -15.01
N ASP A 477 -57.47 7.05 -16.21
CA ASP A 477 -56.87 7.32 -17.51
C ASP A 477 -56.67 8.83 -17.71
N ASP A 478 -55.42 9.29 -17.69
CA ASP A 478 -54.83 10.36 -18.53
C ASP A 478 -53.50 10.91 -17.98
N LEU A 479 -52.62 10.04 -17.46
CA LEU A 479 -51.22 10.38 -17.22
C LEU A 479 -50.34 9.62 -18.22
N PRO A 480 -49.49 10.32 -19.01
CA PRO A 480 -48.73 9.67 -20.06
C PRO A 480 -47.81 8.61 -19.42
N LYS A 481 -47.80 7.41 -20.02
CA LYS A 481 -46.91 6.26 -19.77
C LYS A 481 -45.43 6.57 -20.08
N ASN A 482 -44.96 7.73 -19.61
CA ASN A 482 -43.62 8.27 -19.71
C ASN A 482 -43.10 8.70 -18.33
N SER A 483 -43.45 8.00 -17.25
CA SER A 483 -42.91 8.26 -15.92
C SER A 483 -41.49 7.72 -15.74
N PHE A 484 -40.58 8.01 -16.66
CA PHE A 484 -39.13 7.91 -16.41
C PHE A 484 -38.40 9.08 -17.09
N THR A 485 -38.85 10.29 -16.78
CA THR A 485 -38.06 11.52 -16.80
C THR A 485 -36.99 11.52 -15.69
N ILE A 486 -36.33 10.37 -15.41
CA ILE A 486 -35.24 10.29 -14.43
C ILE A 486 -33.93 10.86 -15.01
N LEU A 487 -33.88 11.15 -16.31
CA LEU A 487 -32.73 11.78 -16.96
C LEU A 487 -33.01 13.19 -17.51
N SER A 488 -34.22 13.73 -17.32
CA SER A 488 -34.51 15.11 -17.72
C SER A 488 -35.28 15.86 -16.64
N ASN A 489 -34.55 16.79 -16.02
CA ASN A 489 -35.03 17.99 -15.31
C ASN A 489 -35.03 18.03 -13.77
N ASN A 490 -34.61 16.98 -13.05
CA ASN A 490 -34.37 17.08 -11.60
C ASN A 490 -32.93 16.69 -11.25
N GLU A 491 -32.29 17.43 -10.33
CA GLU A 491 -30.95 17.14 -9.80
C GLU A 491 -30.84 15.66 -9.38
N ILE A 492 -30.00 14.88 -10.06
CA ILE A 492 -29.72 13.49 -9.70
C ILE A 492 -29.06 13.48 -8.32
N ASP A 493 -29.65 12.77 -7.35
CA ASP A 493 -28.99 12.54 -6.05
C ASP A 493 -27.91 11.47 -6.23
N ILE A 494 -26.67 11.91 -6.46
CA ILE A 494 -25.53 11.01 -6.71
C ILE A 494 -25.24 10.12 -5.50
N ASN A 495 -25.47 10.58 -4.26
CA ASN A 495 -25.29 9.75 -3.08
C ASN A 495 -26.29 8.59 -3.05
N LYS A 496 -27.53 8.80 -3.52
CA LYS A 496 -28.52 7.73 -3.70
C LYS A 496 -28.04 6.71 -4.73
N GLU A 497 -27.52 7.15 -5.87
CA GLU A 497 -27.05 6.23 -6.93
C GLU A 497 -25.83 5.41 -6.49
N LEU A 498 -24.86 6.03 -5.82
CA LEU A 498 -23.70 5.32 -5.27
C LEU A 498 -24.08 4.39 -4.11
N PHE A 499 -25.08 4.76 -3.30
CA PHE A 499 -25.66 3.88 -2.29
C PHE A 499 -26.25 2.62 -2.92
N LEU A 500 -27.11 2.77 -3.94
CA LEU A 500 -27.75 1.64 -4.59
C LEU A 500 -26.73 0.74 -5.29
N TRP A 501 -25.75 1.32 -5.99
CA TRP A 501 -24.64 0.58 -6.56
C TRP A 501 -23.90 -0.26 -5.50
N SER A 502 -23.64 0.33 -4.33
CA SER A 502 -22.96 -0.35 -3.23
C SER A 502 -23.77 -1.51 -2.65
N VAL A 503 -25.09 -1.35 -2.51
CA VAL A 503 -26.01 -2.42 -2.05
C VAL A 503 -26.09 -3.56 -3.08
N LEU A 504 -26.19 -3.21 -4.36
CA LEU A 504 -26.28 -4.16 -5.47
C LEU A 504 -24.98 -4.94 -5.69
N THR A 505 -23.82 -4.34 -5.42
CA THR A 505 -22.51 -5.02 -5.47
C THR A 505 -22.15 -5.73 -4.15
N GLY A 506 -22.97 -5.58 -3.10
CA GLY A 506 -22.71 -6.22 -1.81
C GLY A 506 -21.60 -5.57 -0.98
N ARG A 507 -21.29 -4.29 -1.24
CA ARG A 507 -20.30 -3.46 -0.53
C ARG A 507 -20.98 -2.73 0.63
N GLN A 508 -21.27 -3.42 1.74
CA GLN A 508 -22.21 -2.91 2.75
C GLN A 508 -21.67 -1.72 3.57
N GLU A 509 -20.37 -1.70 3.88
CA GLU A 509 -19.74 -0.56 4.57
C GLU A 509 -19.77 0.70 3.70
N LEU A 510 -19.54 0.55 2.40
CA LEU A 510 -19.63 1.63 1.42
C LEU A 510 -21.07 2.12 1.26
N ALA A 511 -22.04 1.20 1.23
CA ALA A 511 -23.45 1.56 1.23
C ALA A 511 -23.81 2.40 2.46
N LEU A 512 -23.37 2.00 3.66
CA LEU A 512 -23.62 2.80 4.86
C LEU A 512 -23.02 4.21 4.74
N LEU A 513 -21.80 4.34 4.20
CA LEU A 513 -21.13 5.62 4.01
C LEU A 513 -21.98 6.59 3.16
N PHE A 514 -22.45 6.14 1.99
CA PHE A 514 -23.28 6.97 1.11
C PHE A 514 -24.68 7.19 1.65
N TRP A 515 -25.27 6.22 2.36
CA TRP A 515 -26.57 6.37 3.02
C TRP A 515 -26.57 7.48 4.08
N THR A 516 -25.48 7.63 4.84
CA THR A 516 -25.38 8.70 5.85
C THR A 516 -25.39 10.10 5.24
N ARG A 517 -24.93 10.25 4.00
CA ARG A 517 -24.81 11.50 3.24
C ARG A 517 -25.98 11.76 2.27
N GLY A 518 -26.69 10.71 1.85
CA GLY A 518 -27.82 10.80 0.92
C GLY A 518 -29.13 11.31 1.53
N ARG A 519 -30.07 11.69 0.67
CA ARG A 519 -31.45 12.08 1.04
C ARG A 519 -32.34 10.85 1.22
N ASN A 520 -33.58 11.06 1.67
CA ASN A 520 -34.63 10.02 1.76
C ASN A 520 -34.20 8.73 2.50
N LYS A 521 -33.49 8.88 3.62
CA LYS A 521 -32.83 7.81 4.40
C LYS A 521 -33.73 6.63 4.77
N ILE A 522 -34.98 6.87 5.16
CA ILE A 522 -35.94 5.79 5.50
C ILE A 522 -36.28 4.96 4.25
N CYS A 523 -36.57 5.62 3.14
CA CYS A 523 -36.90 4.96 1.88
C CYS A 523 -35.72 4.14 1.35
N THR A 524 -34.52 4.73 1.28
CA THR A 524 -33.31 4.03 0.84
C THR A 524 -32.94 2.85 1.76
N ALA A 525 -33.17 2.96 3.07
CA ALA A 525 -32.98 1.84 4.00
C ALA A 525 -33.91 0.67 3.68
N PHE A 526 -35.20 0.92 3.42
CA PHE A 526 -36.13 -0.14 3.03
C PHE A 526 -35.79 -0.77 1.67
N ILE A 527 -35.37 0.02 0.69
CA ILE A 527 -34.92 -0.52 -0.59
C ILE A 527 -33.71 -1.43 -0.40
N ALA A 528 -32.75 -1.06 0.45
CA ALA A 528 -31.64 -1.95 0.77
C ALA A 528 -32.09 -3.23 1.47
N ILE A 529 -33.05 -3.16 2.41
CA ILE A 529 -33.65 -4.34 3.04
C ILE A 529 -34.29 -5.27 2.00
N LEU A 530 -35.06 -4.72 1.06
CA LEU A 530 -35.70 -5.49 -0.01
C LEU A 530 -34.66 -6.18 -0.90
N ILE A 531 -33.62 -5.46 -1.32
CA ILE A 531 -32.54 -6.03 -2.12
C ILE A 531 -31.80 -7.12 -1.34
N TYR A 532 -31.43 -6.89 -0.09
CA TYR A 532 -30.76 -7.91 0.72
C TYR A 532 -31.64 -9.13 0.99
N LYS A 533 -32.95 -8.95 1.25
CA LYS A 533 -33.91 -10.06 1.37
C LYS A 533 -34.03 -10.87 0.07
N SER A 534 -33.99 -10.20 -1.08
CA SER A 534 -33.98 -10.90 -2.38
C SER A 534 -32.70 -11.73 -2.54
N LYS A 535 -31.55 -11.18 -2.16
CA LYS A 535 -30.25 -11.85 -2.21
C LYS A 535 -30.12 -13.00 -1.20
N THR A 536 -30.70 -12.90 -0.01
CA THR A 536 -30.68 -14.00 0.96
C THR A 536 -31.52 -15.20 0.52
N ARG A 537 -32.59 -14.95 -0.26
CA ARG A 537 -33.41 -16.00 -0.87
C ARG A 537 -32.64 -16.78 -1.95
N THR A 538 -31.78 -16.10 -2.71
CA THR A 538 -30.95 -16.72 -3.75
C THR A 538 -29.66 -17.33 -3.21
N GLU A 539 -29.01 -16.65 -2.26
CA GLU A 539 -27.76 -17.04 -1.63
C GLU A 539 -27.94 -17.05 -0.12
N ARG A 540 -27.88 -18.23 0.54
CA ARG A 540 -27.91 -18.30 2.01
C ARG A 540 -26.63 -17.69 2.59
N ASN A 541 -26.62 -16.37 2.74
CA ASN A 541 -25.48 -15.59 3.19
C ASN A 541 -25.83 -14.82 4.47
N ILE A 542 -25.33 -15.33 5.60
CA ILE A 542 -25.53 -14.81 6.96
C ILE A 542 -25.14 -13.32 7.06
N LYS A 543 -24.22 -12.85 6.20
CA LYS A 543 -23.77 -11.45 6.20
C LYS A 543 -24.92 -10.48 5.93
N TYR A 544 -25.84 -10.79 5.02
CA TYR A 544 -26.90 -9.84 4.65
C TYR A 544 -27.98 -9.70 5.72
N GLU A 545 -28.24 -10.74 6.52
CA GLU A 545 -29.22 -10.68 7.62
C GLU A 545 -28.84 -9.64 8.65
N ALA A 546 -27.58 -9.61 9.09
CA ALA A 546 -27.09 -8.59 10.02
C ALA A 546 -27.24 -7.15 9.48
N TRP A 547 -27.11 -6.97 8.16
CA TRP A 547 -27.29 -5.66 7.53
C TRP A 547 -28.76 -5.29 7.33
N ILE A 548 -29.65 -6.26 7.08
CA ILE A 548 -31.11 -6.05 7.09
C ILE A 548 -31.52 -5.51 8.46
N ASP A 549 -31.14 -6.18 9.53
CA ASP A 549 -31.44 -5.76 10.89
C ASP A 549 -30.89 -4.35 11.15
N LYS A 550 -29.64 -4.09 10.74
CA LYS A 550 -29.02 -2.77 10.93
C LYS A 550 -29.77 -1.65 10.21
N PHE A 551 -30.16 -1.84 8.95
CA PHE A 551 -30.92 -0.82 8.21
C PHE A 551 -32.34 -0.65 8.76
N GLU A 552 -32.98 -1.72 9.25
CA GLU A 552 -34.29 -1.64 9.92
C GLU A 552 -34.20 -0.81 11.21
N HIS A 553 -33.20 -1.10 12.05
CA HIS A 553 -32.97 -0.33 13.29
C HIS A 553 -32.64 1.14 12.99
N LEU A 554 -31.85 1.43 11.96
CA LEU A 554 -31.54 2.80 11.55
C LEU A 554 -32.79 3.56 11.08
N ALA A 555 -33.66 2.92 10.28
CA ALA A 555 -34.92 3.51 9.84
C ALA A 555 -35.85 3.82 11.03
N VAL A 556 -35.97 2.87 11.98
CA VAL A 556 -36.73 3.04 13.22
C VAL A 556 -36.21 4.21 14.05
N GLN A 557 -34.89 4.30 14.27
CA GLN A 557 -34.29 5.39 15.05
C GLN A 557 -34.52 6.77 14.42
N ILE A 558 -34.46 6.87 13.08
CA ILE A 558 -34.76 8.13 12.39
C ILE A 558 -36.23 8.50 12.58
N LEU A 559 -37.14 7.54 12.45
CA LEU A 559 -38.57 7.78 12.63
C LEU A 559 -38.89 8.20 14.08
N GLU A 560 -38.34 7.52 15.07
CA GLU A 560 -38.52 7.82 16.49
C GLU A 560 -38.06 9.24 16.81
N ARG A 561 -36.83 9.61 16.39
CA ARG A 561 -36.31 10.97 16.57
C ARG A 561 -37.17 12.02 15.87
N PHE A 562 -37.67 11.71 14.67
CA PHE A 562 -38.52 12.63 13.93
C PHE A 562 -39.88 12.82 14.60
N TYR A 563 -40.47 11.73 15.10
CA TYR A 563 -41.73 11.77 15.83
C TYR A 563 -41.62 12.57 17.14
N LEU A 564 -40.54 12.39 17.89
CA LEU A 564 -40.26 13.15 19.11
C LEU A 564 -40.07 14.65 18.84
N THR A 565 -39.50 15.00 17.68
CA THR A 565 -39.26 16.40 17.30
C THR A 565 -40.53 17.08 16.80
N ASN A 566 -41.28 16.43 15.92
CA ASN A 566 -42.53 16.96 15.37
C ASN A 566 -43.47 15.83 14.96
N PRO A 567 -44.40 15.42 15.83
CA PRO A 567 -45.28 14.29 15.55
C PRO A 567 -46.22 14.57 14.37
N TYR A 568 -46.70 15.80 14.20
CA TYR A 568 -47.60 16.16 13.09
C TYR A 568 -46.91 16.04 11.72
N LYS A 569 -45.72 16.62 11.56
CA LYS A 569 -44.94 16.49 10.31
C LYS A 569 -44.49 15.05 10.06
N CYS A 570 -44.16 14.31 11.11
CA CYS A 570 -43.80 12.91 11.02
C CYS A 570 -44.95 12.06 10.46
N LYS A 571 -46.17 12.21 11.00
CA LYS A 571 -47.38 11.54 10.48
C LYS A 571 -47.62 11.84 9.01
N GLN A 572 -47.50 13.11 8.60
CA GLN A 572 -47.63 13.50 7.20
C GLN A 572 -46.56 12.85 6.31
N ALA A 573 -45.31 12.77 6.78
CA ALA A 573 -44.22 12.19 5.99
C ALA A 573 -44.37 10.67 5.81
N ILE A 574 -44.91 9.96 6.79
CA ILE A 574 -45.15 8.49 6.70
C ILE A 574 -46.06 8.14 5.52
N VAL A 575 -47.09 8.95 5.27
CA VAL A 575 -48.10 8.74 4.21
C VAL A 575 -47.83 9.54 2.94
N ARG A 576 -46.76 10.34 2.91
CA ARG A 576 -46.40 11.15 1.74
C ARG A 576 -45.85 10.25 0.64
N ALA A 577 -46.41 10.37 -0.57
CA ALA A 577 -45.88 9.77 -1.78
C ALA A 577 -44.50 10.35 -2.12
N ILE A 578 -43.55 9.50 -2.48
CA ILE A 578 -42.18 9.86 -2.80
C ILE A 578 -41.99 9.78 -4.32
N PRO A 579 -41.91 10.91 -5.04
CA PRO A 579 -41.84 10.91 -6.50
C PRO A 579 -40.61 10.20 -7.06
N GLU A 580 -39.51 10.15 -6.30
CA GLU A 580 -38.26 9.51 -6.74
C GLU A 580 -38.31 7.97 -6.73
N TYR A 581 -39.41 7.38 -6.25
CA TYR A 581 -39.63 5.94 -6.12
C TYR A 581 -41.08 5.58 -6.42
N ASP A 582 -41.55 5.90 -7.63
CA ASP A 582 -42.88 5.53 -8.13
C ASP A 582 -44.06 5.90 -7.21
N ASN A 583 -43.94 7.05 -6.51
CA ASN A 583 -44.94 7.57 -5.58
C ASN A 583 -45.25 6.67 -4.38
N VAL A 584 -44.34 5.76 -4.02
CA VAL A 584 -44.54 4.87 -2.87
C VAL A 584 -44.34 5.62 -1.54
N THR A 585 -45.11 5.24 -0.53
CA THR A 585 -45.05 5.80 0.84
C THR A 585 -44.10 5.00 1.74
N TRP A 586 -43.62 5.60 2.84
CA TRP A 586 -42.82 4.86 3.83
C TRP A 586 -43.59 3.69 4.44
N LEU A 587 -44.90 3.85 4.64
CA LEU A 587 -45.76 2.79 5.17
C LEU A 587 -45.85 1.60 4.21
N GLN A 588 -46.06 1.85 2.91
CA GLN A 588 -46.10 0.79 1.90
C GLN A 588 -44.76 0.05 1.84
N LEU A 589 -43.62 0.77 1.81
CA LEU A 589 -42.30 0.14 1.81
C LEU A 589 -42.04 -0.71 3.06
N ALA A 590 -42.45 -0.23 4.25
CA ALA A 590 -42.30 -0.99 5.48
C ALA A 590 -43.12 -2.29 5.47
N VAL A 591 -44.33 -2.27 4.88
CA VAL A 591 -45.17 -3.45 4.71
C VAL A 591 -44.56 -4.43 3.70
N ILE A 592 -44.12 -3.96 2.53
CA ILE A 592 -43.47 -4.78 1.50
C ILE A 592 -42.18 -5.40 2.06
N ALA A 593 -41.42 -4.64 2.86
CA ALA A 593 -40.22 -5.10 3.54
C ALA A 593 -40.51 -5.97 4.77
N GLU A 594 -41.77 -6.23 5.13
CA GLU A 594 -42.20 -7.00 6.32
C GLU A 594 -41.54 -6.51 7.62
N SER A 595 -41.35 -5.20 7.76
CA SER A 595 -40.65 -4.59 8.90
C SER A 595 -41.58 -4.43 10.10
N LYS A 596 -41.58 -5.43 10.99
CA LYS A 596 -42.42 -5.41 12.20
C LYS A 596 -42.01 -4.30 13.17
N LEU A 597 -40.71 -4.03 13.30
CA LEU A 597 -40.20 -3.04 14.24
C LEU A 597 -40.59 -1.61 13.85
N PHE A 598 -40.60 -1.31 12.55
CA PHE A 598 -41.01 -0.01 12.03
C PHE A 598 -42.52 0.20 12.14
N ILE A 599 -43.32 -0.81 11.81
CA ILE A 599 -44.78 -0.73 11.91
C ILE A 599 -45.22 -0.56 13.37
N ALA A 600 -44.54 -1.19 14.31
CA ALA A 600 -44.83 -1.07 15.74
C ALA A 600 -44.51 0.30 16.35
N GLN A 601 -43.82 1.19 15.64
CA GLN A 601 -43.47 2.52 16.15
C GLN A 601 -44.71 3.37 16.42
N GLN A 602 -44.69 4.13 17.52
CA GLN A 602 -45.82 4.98 17.93
C GLN A 602 -46.29 5.90 16.80
N GLY A 603 -45.37 6.51 16.05
CA GLY A 603 -45.71 7.39 14.94
C GLY A 603 -46.51 6.71 13.83
N VAL A 604 -46.23 5.43 13.53
CA VAL A 604 -46.98 4.65 12.54
C VAL A 604 -48.32 4.19 13.11
N GLN A 605 -48.36 3.73 14.36
CA GLN A 605 -49.60 3.32 15.04
C GLN A 605 -50.61 4.47 15.13
N ASP A 606 -50.11 5.67 15.43
CA ASP A 606 -50.90 6.89 15.43
C ASP A 606 -51.48 7.23 14.05
N VAL A 607 -50.71 7.06 12.96
CA VAL A 607 -51.20 7.24 11.59
C VAL A 607 -52.26 6.21 11.26
N LEU A 608 -52.04 4.94 11.60
CA LEU A 608 -53.02 3.87 11.37
C LEU A 608 -54.31 4.11 12.16
N HIS A 609 -54.19 4.62 13.39
CA HIS A 609 -55.32 5.06 14.21
C HIS A 609 -56.05 6.23 13.55
N ASP A 610 -55.34 7.27 13.11
CA ASP A 610 -55.94 8.41 12.43
C ASP A 610 -56.65 8.00 11.12
N ILE A 611 -56.08 7.06 10.35
CA ILE A 611 -56.71 6.48 9.16
C ILE A 611 -57.97 5.67 9.53
N TRP A 612 -57.93 4.91 10.62
CA TRP A 612 -59.06 4.10 11.09
C TRP A 612 -60.25 4.95 11.52
N TYR A 613 -60.03 6.04 12.26
CA TYR A 613 -61.10 6.94 12.70
C TYR A 613 -61.54 7.93 11.60
N GLY A 614 -60.70 8.17 10.59
CA GLY A 614 -61.03 9.04 9.45
C GLY A 614 -61.39 10.46 9.90
N ARG A 615 -62.59 10.93 9.54
CA ARG A 615 -63.11 12.25 9.95
C ARG A 615 -63.93 12.21 11.25
N ILE A 616 -64.00 11.06 11.93
CA ILE A 616 -64.80 10.88 13.14
C ILE A 616 -63.97 11.33 14.35
N ASP A 617 -64.54 12.18 15.20
CA ASP A 617 -63.86 12.73 16.37
C ASP A 617 -63.56 11.62 17.39
N ARG A 618 -62.36 11.67 18.00
CA ARG A 618 -61.80 10.65 18.89
C ARG A 618 -62.65 10.39 20.14
N ARG A 619 -63.59 11.28 20.45
CA ARG A 619 -64.45 11.23 21.65
C ARG A 619 -65.77 10.49 21.43
N VAL A 620 -66.02 9.95 20.23
CA VAL A 620 -67.22 9.14 19.98
C VAL A 620 -66.96 7.69 20.40
N SER A 621 -66.65 7.48 21.68
CA SER A 621 -67.00 6.23 22.36
C SER A 621 -68.26 6.55 23.16
N HIS A 622 -69.38 6.01 22.70
CA HIS A 622 -70.69 6.19 23.33
C HIS A 622 -70.65 5.85 24.83
N SER A 623 -71.31 6.73 25.57
CA SER A 623 -72.07 6.50 26.80
C SER A 623 -72.63 5.10 26.99
#